data_AF-A0A183HYK0-F1
#
_entry.id   AF-A0A183HYK0-F1
#
_cell.length_a   1.000
_cell.length_b   1.000
_cell.length_c   1.000
_cell.angle_alpha   90.00
_cell.angle_beta   90.00
_cell.angle_gamma   90.00
#
_symmetry.space_group_name_H-M   'P 1'
#
loop_
_entity.id
_entity.type
_entity.pdbx_description
1 polymer ?
#
loop_
_entity_poly.entity_id
_entity_poly.type
_entity_poly.pdbx_seq_one_letter_code
_entity_poly.pdbx_strand_id
1 'polypeptide(L)'
;MTLHLSAKQTKGVKFYSYCQLHCYYCFVPEFKLVIIDKWDFRRSWRTLAVFASLLTQCITFGLYIIQFLDFYYNSDTGENFRTEQRIRNWKYPSAPHKKLHENSVLLLETNKCPLCLQQRINDTVLAVSGYVFCYGCIYSFVEQKKKCPVTSLPANVDDLIKIFVHPA
;
A
#
# COMPACT_ATOMS: atom_id res chain seq x y z
N MET A 1 -6.06 -71.63 16.55
CA MET A 1 -6.18 -72.04 17.97
C MET A 1 -4.81 -72.58 18.32
N THR A 2 -3.92 -71.86 19.00
CA THR A 2 -3.99 -71.41 20.40
C THR A 2 -3.00 -70.26 20.63
N LEU A 3 -3.38 -69.43 21.60
CA LEU A 3 -2.67 -68.27 22.15
C LEU A 3 -1.36 -68.67 22.84
N HIS A 4 -0.35 -67.80 22.86
CA HIS A 4 0.09 -67.09 24.09
C HIS A 4 1.33 -66.23 23.84
N LEU A 5 1.18 -64.92 24.08
CA LEU A 5 2.27 -64.04 24.46
C LEU A 5 2.78 -64.43 25.86
N SER A 6 4.09 -64.42 26.08
CA SER A 6 4.68 -63.94 27.33
C SER A 6 6.14 -63.54 27.16
N ALA A 7 6.47 -62.39 27.72
CA ALA A 7 7.73 -61.67 27.65
C ALA A 7 8.84 -62.25 28.54
N LYS A 8 10.11 -62.00 28.20
CA LYS A 8 11.17 -61.66 29.18
C LYS A 8 12.44 -61.09 28.51
N GLN A 9 12.53 -59.76 28.61
CA GLN A 9 13.68 -58.93 28.97
C GLN A 9 15.00 -59.65 29.31
N THR A 10 16.12 -59.30 28.64
CA THR A 10 17.22 -58.47 29.20
C THR A 10 18.45 -58.42 28.27
N LYS A 11 18.93 -57.19 28.03
CA LYS A 11 20.34 -56.72 27.99
C LYS A 11 21.38 -57.49 27.16
N GLY A 12 22.08 -56.77 26.27
CA GLY A 12 23.49 -57.08 25.99
C GLY A 12 23.96 -56.92 24.54
N VAL A 13 24.37 -55.69 24.20
CA VAL A 13 25.61 -55.33 23.47
C VAL A 13 26.10 -56.18 22.27
N LYS A 14 26.03 -55.52 21.09
CA LYS A 14 26.97 -55.43 19.93
C LYS A 14 27.73 -56.67 19.43
N PHE A 15 27.63 -56.93 18.11
CA PHE A 15 28.70 -56.85 17.08
C PHE A 15 28.34 -57.73 15.86
N TYR A 16 28.18 -57.12 14.67
CA TYR A 16 28.30 -57.74 13.34
C TYR A 16 28.71 -56.57 12.43
N SER A 17 29.95 -56.40 11.95
CA SER A 17 30.93 -57.29 11.33
C SER A 17 30.45 -57.92 10.03
N TYR A 18 31.22 -57.60 8.97
CA TYR A 18 31.23 -58.14 7.61
C TYR A 18 30.15 -57.70 6.61
N CYS A 19 30.49 -56.67 5.82
CA CYS A 19 30.26 -56.74 4.38
C CYS A 19 31.40 -56.01 3.67
N GLN A 20 32.45 -56.77 3.33
CA GLN A 20 33.53 -56.36 2.45
C GLN A 20 33.31 -57.08 1.13
N LEU A 21 33.17 -56.34 0.02
CA LEU A 21 33.85 -56.65 -1.24
C LEU A 21 33.58 -55.56 -2.31
N HIS A 22 34.67 -55.17 -2.98
CA HIS A 22 34.78 -54.46 -4.28
C HIS A 22 34.52 -52.94 -4.28
N CYS A 23 35.54 -52.09 -4.11
CA CYS A 23 36.67 -51.77 -5.01
C CYS A 23 36.24 -50.92 -6.23
N TYR A 24 36.33 -49.59 -6.10
CA TYR A 24 36.82 -48.67 -7.14
C TYR A 24 37.39 -47.41 -6.45
N TYR A 25 38.69 -47.19 -6.65
CA TYR A 25 39.48 -45.99 -6.33
C TYR A 25 38.76 -44.69 -6.80
N CYS A 26 38.98 -43.47 -6.30
CA CYS A 26 40.12 -42.86 -5.61
C CYS A 26 39.70 -41.48 -5.04
N PHE A 27 40.55 -40.93 -4.17
CA PHE A 27 40.68 -39.50 -3.85
C PHE A 27 39.86 -38.94 -2.68
N VAL A 28 40.33 -39.24 -1.46
CA VAL A 28 40.04 -38.43 -0.27
C VAL A 28 41.26 -37.55 0.00
N PRO A 29 41.22 -36.22 -0.23
CA PRO A 29 42.13 -35.33 0.44
C PRO A 29 41.55 -35.06 1.83
N GLU A 30 42.21 -35.66 2.82
CA GLU A 30 42.53 -35.07 4.11
C GLU A 30 41.74 -33.80 4.49
N PHE A 31 40.48 -33.96 4.89
CA PHE A 31 39.79 -32.93 5.65
C PHE A 31 39.56 -33.47 7.04
N LYS A 32 40.32 -32.90 7.99
CA LYS A 32 40.12 -33.10 9.43
C LYS A 32 38.63 -33.05 9.72
N LEU A 33 38.08 -34.19 10.13
CA LEU A 33 36.75 -34.26 10.72
C LEU A 33 36.80 -33.43 12.00
N VAL A 34 36.42 -32.16 11.88
CA VAL A 34 35.97 -31.35 13.00
C VAL A 34 34.81 -32.14 13.60
N ILE A 35 35.08 -32.78 14.73
CA ILE A 35 34.07 -33.35 15.61
C ILE A 35 33.24 -32.15 16.09
N ILE A 36 32.25 -31.74 15.31
CA ILE A 36 31.17 -30.89 15.82
C ILE A 36 30.17 -31.85 16.45
N ASP A 37 30.02 -31.70 17.76
CA ASP A 37 29.17 -32.47 18.65
C ASP A 37 27.85 -32.92 18.02
N LYS A 38 27.71 -34.25 17.86
CA LYS A 38 26.51 -34.91 17.30
C LYS A 38 25.26 -34.69 18.16
N TRP A 39 25.41 -34.16 19.38
CA TRP A 39 24.35 -33.92 20.35
C TRP A 39 23.69 -32.53 20.21
N ASP A 40 24.37 -31.55 19.60
CA ASP A 40 23.86 -30.19 19.39
C ASP A 40 23.15 -30.01 18.03
N PHE A 41 23.56 -30.78 17.02
CA PHE A 41 23.03 -30.71 15.65
C PHE A 41 21.52 -30.92 15.56
N ARG A 42 20.95 -31.85 16.35
CA ARG A 42 19.51 -32.20 16.29
C ARG A 42 18.59 -31.18 16.97
N ARG A 43 19.11 -30.41 17.93
CA ARG A 43 18.37 -29.34 18.63
C ARG A 43 18.51 -28.01 17.85
N SER A 44 19.71 -27.75 17.33
CA SER A 44 19.99 -26.63 16.44
C SER A 44 19.20 -26.68 15.12
N TRP A 45 19.04 -27.87 14.51
CA TRP A 45 18.20 -28.00 13.30
C TRP A 45 16.72 -27.67 13.55
N ARG A 46 16.21 -27.96 14.75
CA ARG A 46 14.81 -27.66 15.11
C ARG A 46 14.59 -26.17 15.33
N THR A 47 15.52 -25.48 15.99
CA THR A 47 15.43 -24.03 16.15
C THR A 47 15.58 -23.31 14.81
N LEU A 48 16.55 -23.72 13.98
CA LEU A 48 16.72 -23.19 12.62
C LEU A 48 15.47 -23.41 11.75
N ALA A 49 14.84 -24.58 11.82
CA ALA A 49 13.60 -24.84 11.11
C ALA A 49 12.45 -23.92 11.56
N VAL A 50 12.33 -23.65 12.86
CA VAL A 50 11.34 -22.69 13.39
C VAL A 50 11.66 -21.27 12.90
N PHE A 51 12.92 -20.82 12.95
CA PHE A 51 13.31 -19.52 12.42
C PHE A 51 13.03 -19.38 10.92
N ALA A 52 13.33 -20.41 10.14
CA ALA A 52 13.02 -20.45 8.72
C ALA A 52 11.50 -20.34 8.47
N SER A 53 10.67 -21.04 9.26
CA SER A 53 9.21 -20.95 9.13
C SER A 53 8.66 -19.56 9.44
N LEU A 54 9.20 -18.90 10.48
CA LEU A 54 8.84 -17.52 10.81
C LEU A 54 9.26 -16.55 9.70
N LEU A 55 10.46 -16.73 9.14
CA LEU A 55 10.92 -15.93 8.01
C LEU A 55 10.01 -16.09 6.79
N THR A 56 9.62 -17.31 6.43
CA THR A 56 8.68 -17.55 5.33
C THR A 56 7.32 -16.90 5.59
N GLN A 57 6.82 -16.95 6.82
CA GLN A 57 5.56 -16.30 7.20
C GLN A 57 5.67 -14.77 7.09
N CYS A 58 6.77 -14.17 7.55
CA CYS A 58 7.04 -12.74 7.40
C CYS A 58 7.12 -12.33 5.93
N ILE A 59 7.80 -13.11 5.08
CA ILE A 59 7.88 -12.86 3.64
C ILE A 59 6.47 -12.89 3.02
N THR A 60 5.66 -13.89 3.38
CA THR A 60 4.29 -14.01 2.88
C THR A 60 3.43 -12.81 3.28
N PHE A 61 3.51 -12.37 4.54
CA PHE A 61 2.82 -11.17 5.01
C PHE A 61 3.32 -9.91 4.29
N GLY A 62 4.63 -9.80 4.05
CA GLY A 62 5.22 -8.73 3.25
C GLY A 62 4.66 -8.67 1.84
N LEU A 63 4.52 -9.82 1.17
CA LEU A 63 3.91 -9.90 -0.16
C LEU A 63 2.44 -9.44 -0.16
N TYR A 64 1.66 -9.83 0.85
CA TYR A 64 0.28 -9.35 1.00
C TYR A 64 0.20 -7.85 1.25
N ILE A 65 1.11 -7.27 2.03
CA ILE A 65 1.17 -5.81 2.22
C ILE A 65 1.48 -5.12 0.89
N ILE A 66 2.42 -5.64 0.09
CA ILE A 66 2.73 -5.06 -1.22
C ILE A 66 1.50 -5.12 -2.13
N GLN A 67 0.79 -6.25 -2.18
CA GLN A 67 -0.48 -6.39 -2.90
C GLN A 67 -1.51 -5.36 -2.42
N PHE A 68 -1.61 -5.15 -1.12
CA PHE A 68 -2.51 -4.16 -0.54
C PHE A 68 -2.11 -2.72 -0.90
N LEU A 69 -0.81 -2.39 -0.88
CA LEU A 69 -0.33 -1.08 -1.30
C LEU A 69 -0.60 -0.84 -2.79
N ASP A 70 -0.36 -1.85 -3.62
CA ASP A 70 -0.67 -1.79 -5.05
C ASP A 70 -2.15 -1.51 -5.27
N PHE A 71 -3.04 -2.23 -4.57
CA PHE A 71 -4.48 -1.93 -4.57
C PHE A 71 -4.77 -0.51 -4.07
N TYR A 72 -4.16 -0.08 -2.96
CA TYR A 72 -4.43 1.21 -2.33
C TYR A 72 -4.03 2.40 -3.21
N TYR A 73 -2.95 2.27 -3.98
CA TYR A 73 -2.42 3.34 -4.82
C TYR A 73 -2.82 3.26 -6.30
N ASN A 74 -3.03 2.05 -6.84
CA ASN A 74 -3.30 1.85 -8.26
C ASN A 74 -4.75 1.48 -8.59
N SER A 75 -5.64 1.32 -7.59
CA SER A 75 -7.07 1.10 -7.84
C SER A 75 -7.92 2.34 -7.62
N ASP A 76 -8.99 2.48 -8.41
CA ASP A 76 -9.98 3.55 -8.25
C ASP A 76 -10.67 3.52 -6.88
N THR A 77 -10.82 2.32 -6.31
CA THR A 77 -11.40 2.14 -4.97
C THR A 77 -10.47 2.70 -3.89
N GLY A 78 -9.16 2.45 -3.99
CA GLY A 78 -8.15 3.08 -3.14
C GLY A 78 -8.08 4.59 -3.32
N GLU A 79 -8.29 5.07 -4.56
CA GLU A 79 -8.39 6.49 -4.84
C GLU A 79 -9.55 7.16 -4.07
N ASN A 80 -10.73 6.53 -4.10
CA ASN A 80 -11.92 7.01 -3.39
C ASN A 80 -11.72 7.06 -1.86
N PHE A 81 -11.15 6.03 -1.25
CA PHE A 81 -10.90 6.01 0.21
C PHE A 81 -9.99 7.15 0.68
N ARG A 82 -8.90 7.42 -0.05
CA ARG A 82 -8.01 8.56 0.24
C ARG A 82 -8.72 9.90 0.03
N THR A 83 -9.56 10.00 -1.00
CA THR A 83 -10.34 11.20 -1.27
C THR A 83 -11.33 11.48 -0.14
N GLU A 84 -12.02 10.45 0.36
CA GLU A 84 -12.90 10.58 1.53
C GLU A 84 -12.13 10.99 2.79
N GLN A 85 -10.95 10.43 3.03
CA GLN A 85 -10.09 10.87 4.14
C GLN A 85 -9.67 12.33 3.97
N ARG A 86 -9.30 12.76 2.75
CA ARG A 86 -8.97 14.16 2.45
C ARG A 86 -10.16 15.07 2.74
N ILE A 87 -11.37 14.67 2.36
CA ILE A 87 -12.60 15.41 2.63
C ILE A 87 -12.89 15.47 4.14
N ARG A 88 -12.73 14.38 4.88
CA ARG A 88 -12.93 14.38 6.34
C ARG A 88 -11.95 15.30 7.06
N ASN A 89 -10.71 15.36 6.60
CA ASN A 89 -9.67 16.23 7.16
C ASN A 89 -9.78 17.69 6.65
N TRP A 90 -10.61 17.94 5.64
CA TRP A 90 -10.82 19.27 5.11
C TRP A 90 -11.60 20.13 6.10
N LYS A 91 -11.01 21.24 6.53
CA LYS A 91 -11.70 22.26 7.32
C LYS A 91 -12.41 23.20 6.35
N TYR A 92 -13.73 23.18 6.35
CA TYR A 92 -14.52 24.18 5.62
C TYR A 92 -14.09 25.59 6.07
N PRO A 93 -13.65 26.47 5.16
CA PRO A 93 -13.39 27.85 5.53
C PRO A 93 -14.70 28.47 6.04
N SER A 94 -14.59 29.32 7.06
CA SER A 94 -15.73 30.08 7.57
C SER A 94 -16.45 30.75 6.41
N ALA A 95 -17.77 30.51 6.30
CA ALA A 95 -18.57 30.99 5.20
C ALA A 95 -18.26 32.47 4.91
N PRO A 96 -17.91 32.85 3.67
CA PRO A 96 -17.59 34.23 3.36
C PRO A 96 -18.80 35.10 3.71
N HIS A 97 -18.67 35.91 4.76
CA HIS A 97 -19.73 36.78 5.28
C HIS A 97 -19.97 37.95 4.32
N LYS A 98 -20.59 37.68 3.17
CA LYS A 98 -21.38 38.64 2.40
C LYS A 98 -22.54 37.87 1.80
N LYS A 99 -23.71 37.93 2.45
CA LYS A 99 -24.96 37.53 1.81
C LYS A 99 -25.16 38.46 0.62
N LEU A 100 -24.81 37.98 -0.58
CA LEU A 100 -25.25 38.62 -1.80
C LEU A 100 -26.77 38.46 -1.84
N HIS A 101 -27.49 39.58 -1.99
CA HIS A 101 -28.95 39.59 -2.12
C HIS A 101 -29.34 38.74 -3.33
N GLU A 102 -30.40 37.93 -3.27
CA GLU A 102 -30.80 37.01 -4.36
C GLU A 102 -30.86 37.70 -5.73
N ASN A 103 -31.28 38.97 -5.75
CA ASN A 103 -31.38 39.76 -6.98
C ASN A 103 -30.01 40.18 -7.58
N SER A 104 -28.92 40.23 -6.81
CA SER A 104 -27.58 40.51 -7.36
C SER A 104 -26.89 39.26 -7.89
N VAL A 105 -27.28 38.06 -7.42
CA VAL A 105 -26.76 36.77 -7.93
C VAL A 105 -27.37 36.40 -9.28
N LEU A 106 -28.65 36.74 -9.51
CA LEU A 106 -29.34 36.53 -10.79
C LEU A 106 -28.88 37.48 -11.91
N LEU A 107 -28.18 38.58 -11.57
CA LEU A 107 -27.71 39.60 -12.52
C LEU A 107 -26.21 39.50 -12.84
N LEU A 108 -25.41 38.76 -12.06
CA LEU A 108 -24.07 38.40 -12.49
C LEU A 108 -24.21 37.34 -13.57
N GLU A 109 -23.94 37.72 -14.82
CA GLU A 109 -23.92 36.87 -16.01
C GLU A 109 -23.32 35.50 -15.68
N THR A 110 -24.18 34.53 -15.35
CA THR A 110 -23.81 33.29 -14.65
C THR A 110 -22.93 32.39 -15.50
N ASN A 111 -22.75 32.74 -16.75
CA ASN A 111 -21.99 32.02 -17.76
C ASN A 111 -20.61 32.64 -18.07
N LYS A 112 -20.24 33.75 -17.41
CA LYS A 112 -18.94 34.40 -17.62
C LYS A 112 -17.93 34.04 -16.55
N CYS A 113 -16.65 34.09 -16.93
CA CYS A 113 -15.52 33.88 -16.04
C CYS A 113 -15.16 35.19 -15.32
N PRO A 114 -15.03 35.22 -13.99
CA PRO A 114 -14.65 36.45 -13.28
C PRO A 114 -13.17 36.85 -13.44
N LEU A 115 -12.35 36.04 -14.12
CA LEU A 115 -10.95 36.39 -14.45
C LEU A 115 -10.81 37.03 -15.84
N CYS A 116 -11.36 36.40 -16.88
CA CYS A 116 -11.25 36.91 -18.26
C CYS A 116 -12.49 37.68 -18.74
N LEU A 117 -13.58 37.68 -17.96
CA LEU A 117 -14.86 38.32 -18.28
C LEU A 117 -15.50 37.86 -19.60
N GLN A 118 -15.03 36.74 -20.15
CA GLN A 118 -15.58 36.09 -21.33
C GLN A 118 -16.49 34.92 -20.93
N GLN A 119 -17.24 34.39 -21.89
CA GLN A 119 -17.98 33.14 -21.76
C GLN A 119 -17.06 32.03 -21.25
N ARG A 120 -17.49 31.26 -20.25
CA ARG A 120 -16.67 30.20 -19.69
C ARG A 120 -16.43 29.08 -20.70
N ILE A 121 -15.18 28.62 -20.74
CA ILE A 121 -14.73 27.50 -21.54
C ILE A 121 -14.07 26.52 -20.56
N ASN A 122 -14.51 25.26 -20.56
CA ASN A 122 -14.10 24.24 -19.60
C ASN A 122 -14.30 24.69 -18.14
N ASP A 123 -15.56 24.73 -17.72
CA ASP A 123 -15.97 25.14 -16.38
C ASP A 123 -15.21 24.36 -15.30
N THR A 124 -14.54 25.09 -14.41
CA THR A 124 -13.73 24.54 -13.33
C THR A 124 -14.08 25.27 -12.05
N VAL A 125 -14.44 24.53 -11.01
CA VAL A 125 -14.72 25.07 -9.69
C VAL A 125 -13.46 25.03 -8.82
N LEU A 126 -13.25 26.08 -8.04
CA LEU A 126 -12.25 26.08 -6.99
C LEU A 126 -12.88 25.62 -5.67
N ALA A 127 -12.51 24.43 -5.18
CA ALA A 127 -13.13 23.79 -4.02
C ALA A 127 -13.08 24.64 -2.73
N VAL A 128 -12.04 25.48 -2.58
CA VAL A 128 -11.85 26.36 -1.41
C VAL A 128 -12.92 27.44 -1.29
N SER A 129 -13.37 28.01 -2.42
CA SER A 129 -14.26 29.18 -2.41
C SER A 129 -15.59 28.97 -3.11
N GLY A 130 -15.74 27.90 -3.90
CA GLY A 130 -16.96 27.58 -4.63
C GLY A 130 -17.20 28.42 -5.89
N TYR A 131 -16.25 29.27 -6.31
CA TYR A 131 -16.36 30.05 -7.54
C TYR A 131 -15.98 29.22 -8.77
N VAL A 132 -16.67 29.47 -9.89
CA VAL A 132 -16.44 28.79 -11.18
C VAL A 132 -15.70 29.72 -12.14
N PHE A 133 -14.65 29.19 -12.77
CA PHE A 133 -13.78 29.89 -13.72
C PHE A 133 -13.55 29.03 -14.98
N CYS A 134 -12.94 29.60 -16.01
CA CYS A 134 -12.33 28.79 -17.08
C CYS A 134 -11.10 28.06 -16.56
N TYR A 135 -10.93 26.79 -16.93
CA TYR A 135 -9.77 25.97 -16.54
C TYR A 135 -8.43 26.70 -16.77
N GLY A 136 -8.20 27.21 -17.98
CA GLY A 136 -6.94 27.88 -18.32
C GLY A 136 -6.68 29.14 -17.49
N CYS A 137 -7.71 29.92 -17.17
CA CYS A 137 -7.55 31.15 -16.40
C CYS A 137 -7.18 30.86 -14.95
N ILE A 138 -7.92 29.95 -14.31
CA ILE A 138 -7.72 29.69 -12.88
C ILE A 138 -6.46 28.87 -12.62
N TYR A 139 -6.13 27.93 -13.52
CA TYR A 139 -4.91 27.12 -13.41
C TYR A 139 -3.68 28.03 -13.32
N SER A 140 -3.50 28.94 -14.29
CA SER A 140 -2.35 29.86 -14.31
C SER A 140 -2.32 30.80 -13.10
N PHE A 141 -3.48 31.26 -12.62
CA PHE A 141 -3.53 32.15 -11.44
C PHE A 141 -3.15 31.42 -10.15
N VAL A 142 -3.70 30.23 -9.92
CA VAL A 142 -3.45 29.45 -8.71
C VAL A 142 -2.02 28.90 -8.70
N GLU A 143 -1.49 28.50 -9.85
CA GLU A 143 -0.11 28.06 -9.99
C GLU A 143 0.89 29.15 -9.55
N GLN A 144 0.64 30.41 -9.95
CA GLN A 144 1.52 31.55 -9.64
C GLN A 144 1.30 32.14 -8.24
N LYS A 145 0.04 32.31 -7.82
CA LYS A 145 -0.31 33.09 -6.61
C LYS A 145 -0.76 32.23 -5.42
N LYS A 146 -1.03 30.94 -5.62
CA LYS A 146 -1.45 29.97 -4.59
C LYS A 146 -2.62 30.46 -3.71
N LYS A 147 -3.55 31.21 -4.31
CA LYS A 147 -4.72 31.78 -3.65
C LYS A 147 -5.90 31.97 -4.59
N CYS A 148 -7.10 32.09 -4.04
CA CYS A 148 -8.30 32.42 -4.80
C CYS A 148 -8.28 33.91 -5.25
N PRO A 149 -8.59 34.23 -6.52
CA PRO A 149 -8.62 35.61 -7.01
C PRO A 149 -9.75 36.45 -6.39
N VAL A 150 -10.85 35.83 -5.95
CA VAL A 150 -12.04 36.54 -5.44
C VAL A 150 -12.00 36.67 -3.93
N THR A 151 -11.78 35.58 -3.21
CA THR A 151 -11.82 35.56 -1.73
C THR A 151 -10.44 35.71 -1.09
N SER A 152 -9.35 35.63 -1.85
CA SER A 152 -7.97 35.58 -1.35
C SER A 152 -7.66 34.44 -0.37
N LEU A 153 -8.53 33.42 -0.30
CA LEU A 153 -8.25 32.20 0.47
C LEU A 153 -7.06 31.42 -0.12
N PRO A 154 -6.23 30.76 0.70
CA PRO A 154 -5.13 29.93 0.21
C PRO A 154 -5.68 28.76 -0.61
N ALA A 155 -5.10 28.51 -1.79
CA ALA A 155 -5.59 27.50 -2.72
C ALA A 155 -4.46 26.88 -3.53
N ASN A 156 -4.55 25.58 -3.80
CA ASN A 156 -3.62 24.86 -4.67
C ASN A 156 -4.31 24.33 -5.94
N VAL A 157 -3.52 23.88 -6.90
CA VAL A 157 -3.98 23.29 -8.16
C VAL A 157 -4.82 22.03 -7.90
N ASP A 158 -4.52 21.29 -6.83
CA ASP A 158 -5.26 20.10 -6.39
C ASP A 158 -6.69 20.38 -5.89
N ASP A 159 -7.01 21.66 -5.65
CA ASP A 159 -8.34 22.13 -5.27
C ASP A 159 -9.20 22.49 -6.49
N LEU A 160 -8.66 22.38 -7.70
CA LEU A 160 -9.38 22.62 -8.96
C LEU A 160 -10.13 21.35 -9.37
N ILE A 161 -11.45 21.48 -9.52
CA ILE A 161 -12.31 20.38 -9.94
C ILE A 161 -12.95 20.79 -11.27
N LYS A 162 -12.65 20.04 -12.34
CA LYS A 162 -13.23 20.27 -13.66
C LYS A 162 -14.66 19.73 -13.69
N ILE A 163 -15.60 20.55 -14.14
CA ILE A 163 -17.01 20.18 -14.26
C ILE A 163 -17.25 19.66 -15.68
N PHE A 164 -17.77 18.44 -15.79
CA PHE A 164 -18.18 17.85 -17.06
C PHE A 164 -19.71 17.79 -17.09
N VAL A 165 -20.32 18.68 -17.87
CA VAL A 165 -21.76 18.64 -18.12
C VAL A 165 -21.99 17.70 -19.31
N HIS A 166 -22.78 16.66 -19.10
CA HIS A 166 -23.23 15.81 -20.20
C HIS A 166 -24.24 16.63 -21.02
N PRO A 167 -24.07 16.75 -22.35
CA PRO A 167 -25.09 17.36 -23.19
C PRO A 167 -26.36 16.51 -23.12
N ALA A 168 -27.47 17.14 -22.73
CA ALA A 168 -28.81 16.54 -22.72
C ALA A 168 -29.46 16.65 -24.10
#